data_AF-A0A2I0WZE8-F1
#
_entry.id   AF-A0A2I0WZE8-F1
#
_cell.length_a   1.000
_cell.length_b   1.000
_cell.length_c   1.000
_cell.angle_alpha   90.00
_cell.angle_beta   90.00
_cell.angle_gamma   90.00
#
_symmetry.space_group_name_H-M   'P 1'
#
loop_
_entity.id
_entity.type
_entity.pdbx_description
1 polymer ?
#
loop_
_entity_poly.entity_id
_entity_poly.type
_entity_poly.pdbx_seq_one_letter_code
_entity_poly.pdbx_strand_id
1 'polypeptide(L)'
;MGRRRGAKGPVGAVYAWVRGQSVKAKTALGALAAFIVLAALWAFVRNHNHFFVASEVVHSAGIIVLIYKLTNHKTCSGLSLKSQELTAIFLAVRFYCSVIIEKDIHTVLDLLTLFSTLWVIYMMRFKLNSSYTKELDNMPRYYLLVPSIVLAILVHPFLYKHHSRFLWAFSVYLESVSVLPQLRLMQNAKMVEPFTAHYVFALGVARFLNSAHWIIKVIDTGGSFLTGSSSAVFWTPAVLVAELVQTLILADFCYYYIKSVMLGQLMRLPSAHGMRDV
;
A
#
# COMPACT_ATOMS: atom_id res chain seq x y z
N MET A 1 -30.92 13.95 -26.20
CA MET A 1 -30.16 14.95 -25.41
C MET A 1 -29.94 14.42 -23.99
N GLY A 2 -28.76 13.86 -23.69
CA GLY A 2 -28.45 13.29 -22.38
C GLY A 2 -28.06 14.36 -21.37
N ARG A 3 -28.84 14.52 -20.30
CA ARG A 3 -28.62 15.48 -19.22
C ARG A 3 -27.31 15.11 -18.49
N ARG A 4 -26.21 15.82 -18.79
CA ARG A 4 -24.99 15.80 -17.95
C ARG A 4 -25.41 16.25 -16.55
N ARG A 5 -25.47 15.31 -15.60
CA ARG A 5 -25.51 15.64 -14.16
C ARG A 5 -24.17 16.29 -13.80
N GLY A 6 -24.07 17.58 -14.08
CA GLY A 6 -23.00 18.43 -13.55
C GLY A 6 -23.07 18.41 -12.03
N ALA A 7 -21.92 18.21 -11.40
CA ALA A 7 -21.79 18.08 -9.96
C ALA A 7 -22.44 19.28 -9.26
N LYS A 8 -23.50 19.04 -8.49
CA LYS A 8 -24.16 20.06 -7.67
C LYS A 8 -23.45 20.12 -6.32
N GLY A 9 -22.80 21.26 -6.02
CA GLY A 9 -22.20 21.54 -4.70
C GLY A 9 -20.76 22.09 -4.76
N PRO A 10 -20.27 22.71 -3.67
CA PRO A 10 -18.91 23.29 -3.60
C PRO A 10 -17.81 22.27 -3.88
N VAL A 11 -17.97 21.03 -3.41
CA VAL A 11 -17.06 19.91 -3.71
C VAL A 11 -17.02 19.59 -5.21
N GLY A 12 -18.16 19.69 -5.89
CA GLY A 12 -18.29 19.48 -7.33
C GLY A 12 -17.58 20.57 -8.16
N ALA A 13 -17.64 21.82 -7.69
CA ALA A 13 -16.97 22.95 -8.33
C ALA A 13 -15.43 22.85 -8.21
N VAL A 14 -14.92 22.54 -7.01
CA VAL A 14 -13.49 22.30 -6.79
C VAL A 14 -12.99 21.15 -7.67
N TYR A 15 -13.73 20.04 -7.73
CA TYR A 15 -13.39 18.91 -8.58
C TYR A 15 -13.36 19.26 -10.07
N ALA A 16 -14.34 20.03 -10.55
CA ALA A 16 -14.39 20.48 -11.94
C ALA A 16 -13.19 21.39 -12.28
N TRP A 17 -12.82 22.28 -11.37
CA TRP A 17 -11.65 23.14 -11.52
C TRP A 17 -10.34 22.35 -11.55
N VAL A 18 -10.13 21.42 -10.59
CA VAL A 18 -8.92 20.56 -10.56
C VAL A 18 -8.81 19.74 -11.85
N ARG A 19 -9.92 19.26 -12.42
CA ARG A 19 -9.89 18.54 -13.69
C ARG A 19 -9.37 19.36 -14.86
N GLY A 20 -9.68 20.66 -14.90
CA GLY A 20 -9.23 21.58 -15.95
C GLY A 20 -7.75 21.93 -15.89
N GLN A 21 -7.07 21.59 -14.79
CA GLN A 21 -5.65 21.91 -14.61
C GLN A 21 -4.71 20.99 -15.41
N SER A 22 -3.52 21.49 -15.74
CA SER A 22 -2.44 20.73 -16.37
C SER A 22 -1.95 19.59 -15.47
N VAL A 23 -1.25 18.60 -16.05
CA VAL A 23 -0.67 17.49 -15.28
C VAL A 23 0.28 18.01 -14.19
N LYS A 24 1.14 18.98 -14.52
CA LYS A 24 2.06 19.64 -13.57
C LYS A 24 1.32 20.31 -12.41
N ALA A 25 0.20 20.98 -12.70
CA ALA A 25 -0.62 21.61 -11.68
C ALA A 25 -1.34 20.59 -10.79
N LYS A 26 -1.82 19.47 -11.37
CA LYS A 26 -2.42 18.37 -10.60
C LYS A 26 -1.42 17.69 -9.67
N THR A 27 -0.20 17.44 -10.14
CA THR A 27 0.87 16.88 -9.31
C THR A 27 1.27 17.85 -8.19
N ALA A 28 1.37 19.15 -8.48
CA ALA A 28 1.67 20.17 -7.49
C ALA A 28 0.56 20.29 -6.42
N LEU A 29 -0.71 20.29 -6.84
CA LEU A 29 -1.85 20.31 -5.92
C LEU A 29 -1.92 19.06 -5.04
N GLY A 30 -1.65 17.89 -5.61
CA GLY A 30 -1.57 16.63 -4.85
C GLY A 30 -0.44 16.65 -3.82
N ALA A 31 0.75 17.10 -4.22
CA ALA A 31 1.89 17.25 -3.32
C ALA A 31 1.62 18.27 -2.21
N LEU A 32 1.01 19.41 -2.55
CA LEU A 32 0.61 20.43 -1.58
C LEU A 32 -0.43 19.90 -0.60
N ALA A 33 -1.44 19.17 -1.09
CA ALA A 33 -2.44 18.54 -0.23
C ALA A 33 -1.81 17.51 0.72
N ALA A 34 -0.90 16.67 0.23
CA ALA A 34 -0.16 15.73 1.06
C ALA A 34 0.69 16.45 2.12
N PHE A 35 1.38 17.53 1.75
CA PHE A 35 2.15 18.36 2.68
C PHE A 35 1.26 19.02 3.74
N ILE A 36 0.13 19.59 3.36
CA ILE A 36 -0.84 20.20 4.29
C ILE A 36 -1.37 19.14 5.26
N VAL A 37 -1.72 17.95 4.76
CA VAL A 37 -2.16 16.83 5.61
C VAL A 37 -1.04 16.44 6.58
N LEU A 38 0.20 16.25 6.11
CA LEU A 38 1.33 15.93 6.97
C LEU A 38 1.59 17.02 8.04
N ALA A 39 1.56 18.29 7.65
CA ALA A 39 1.74 19.41 8.57
C ALA A 39 0.61 19.48 9.61
N ALA A 40 -0.64 19.25 9.21
CA ALA A 40 -1.76 19.17 10.13
C ALA A 40 -1.63 17.97 11.06
N LEU A 41 -1.26 16.81 10.54
CA LEU A 41 -1.02 15.61 11.34
C LEU A 41 0.07 15.85 12.40
N TRP A 42 1.19 16.45 12.01
CA TRP A 42 2.27 16.84 12.93
C TRP A 42 1.82 17.88 13.97
N ALA A 43 1.08 18.91 13.56
CA ALA A 43 0.66 19.99 14.45
C ALA A 43 -0.43 19.58 15.47
N PHE A 44 -1.35 18.70 15.07
CA PHE A 44 -2.53 18.36 15.88
C PHE A 44 -2.41 17.04 16.64
N VAL A 45 -1.58 16.09 16.19
CA VAL A 45 -1.44 14.78 16.86
C VAL A 45 -0.25 14.79 17.81
N ARG A 46 -0.52 15.00 19.11
CA ARG A 46 0.52 15.03 20.15
C ARG A 46 1.22 13.68 20.38
N ASN A 47 0.54 12.57 20.10
CA ASN A 47 1.10 11.21 20.26
C ASN A 47 1.25 10.55 18.89
N HIS A 48 2.44 10.68 18.31
CA HIS A 48 2.77 10.17 16.97
C HIS A 48 2.71 8.64 16.85
N ASN A 49 2.65 7.90 17.97
CA ASN A 49 2.36 6.46 18.00
C ASN A 49 0.92 6.13 17.54
N HIS A 50 -0.01 7.09 17.58
CA HIS A 50 -1.37 6.88 17.07
C HIS A 50 -1.39 6.71 15.55
N PHE A 51 -0.40 7.20 14.82
CA PHE A 51 -0.32 7.03 13.36
C PHE A 51 -0.11 5.58 12.95
N PHE A 52 0.77 4.89 13.67
CA PHE A 52 1.00 3.47 13.48
C PHE A 52 -0.28 2.68 13.77
N VAL A 53 -0.90 2.90 14.93
CA VAL A 53 -2.15 2.22 15.29
C VAL A 53 -3.26 2.51 14.29
N ALA A 54 -3.40 3.75 13.83
CA ALA A 54 -4.38 4.12 12.81
C ALA A 54 -4.11 3.42 11.46
N SER A 55 -2.85 3.33 11.04
CA SER A 55 -2.46 2.55 9.85
C SER A 55 -2.94 1.11 9.95
N GLU A 56 -2.66 0.45 11.08
CA GLU A 56 -3.01 -0.95 11.31
C GLU A 56 -4.53 -1.19 11.37
N VAL A 57 -5.28 -0.27 11.98
CA VAL A 57 -6.75 -0.31 12.01
C VAL A 57 -7.33 -0.18 10.60
N VAL A 58 -6.83 0.77 9.80
CA VAL A 58 -7.30 0.95 8.42
C VAL A 58 -6.94 -0.26 7.55
N HIS A 59 -5.73 -0.81 7.71
CA HIS A 59 -5.32 -2.03 7.01
C HIS A 59 -6.23 -3.21 7.36
N SER A 60 -6.50 -3.41 8.66
CA SER A 60 -7.40 -4.46 9.17
C SER A 60 -8.81 -4.30 8.63
N ALA A 61 -9.34 -3.07 8.56
CA ALA A 61 -10.64 -2.80 7.96
C ALA A 61 -10.67 -3.20 6.47
N GLY A 62 -9.60 -2.92 5.72
CA GLY A 62 -9.46 -3.40 4.34
C GLY A 62 -9.51 -4.92 4.22
N ILE A 63 -8.81 -5.63 5.10
CA ILE A 63 -8.83 -7.10 5.15
C ILE A 63 -10.25 -7.62 5.48
N ILE A 64 -10.95 -7.01 6.42
CA ILE A 64 -12.33 -7.39 6.77
C ILE A 64 -13.27 -7.22 5.57
N VAL A 65 -13.14 -6.13 4.82
CA VAL A 65 -13.88 -5.92 3.56
C VAL A 65 -13.60 -7.04 2.55
N LEU A 66 -12.34 -7.46 2.45
CA LEU A 66 -11.95 -8.57 1.58
C LEU A 66 -12.52 -9.92 2.06
N ILE A 67 -12.48 -10.19 3.36
CA ILE A 67 -13.06 -11.39 3.97
C ILE A 67 -14.57 -11.43 3.75
N TYR A 68 -15.25 -10.29 3.94
CA TYR A 68 -16.69 -10.16 3.67
C TYR A 68 -17.02 -10.52 2.22
N LYS A 69 -16.24 -10.01 1.26
CA LYS A 69 -16.38 -10.33 -0.17
C LYS A 69 -16.24 -11.84 -0.42
N LEU A 70 -15.17 -12.46 0.06
CA LEU A 70 -14.89 -13.88 -0.19
C LEU A 70 -15.94 -14.79 0.48
N THR A 71 -16.49 -14.36 1.61
CA THR A 71 -17.46 -15.15 2.38
C THR A 71 -18.88 -15.00 1.86
N ASN A 72 -19.33 -13.78 1.57
CA ASN A 72 -20.73 -13.50 1.20
C ASN A 72 -20.94 -13.48 -0.31
N HIS A 73 -20.03 -12.87 -1.08
CA HIS A 73 -20.14 -12.79 -2.54
C HIS A 73 -19.55 -14.01 -3.26
N LYS A 74 -18.84 -14.89 -2.53
CA LYS A 74 -18.28 -16.16 -3.05
C LYS A 74 -17.49 -15.98 -4.36
N THR A 75 -16.70 -14.90 -4.45
CA THR A 75 -15.88 -14.61 -5.63
C THR A 75 -14.55 -13.99 -5.23
N CYS A 76 -13.47 -14.43 -5.87
CA CYS A 76 -12.14 -13.83 -5.80
C CYS A 76 -11.75 -13.09 -7.08
N SER A 77 -12.71 -12.83 -7.98
CA SER A 77 -12.49 -12.02 -9.17
C SER A 77 -11.89 -10.65 -8.81
N GLY A 78 -10.98 -10.15 -9.66
CA GLY A 78 -10.26 -8.90 -9.40
C GLY A 78 -9.20 -8.95 -8.28
N LEU A 79 -8.94 -10.10 -7.65
CA LEU A 79 -7.90 -10.26 -6.62
C LEU A 79 -6.71 -11.03 -7.19
N SER A 80 -5.49 -10.53 -6.97
CA SER A 80 -4.24 -11.15 -7.41
C SER A 80 -3.76 -12.13 -6.35
N LEU A 81 -3.69 -13.42 -6.74
CA LEU A 81 -3.14 -14.45 -5.87
C LEU A 81 -1.66 -14.19 -5.63
N LYS A 82 -0.95 -13.71 -6.65
CA LYS A 82 0.49 -13.44 -6.56
C LYS A 82 0.81 -12.34 -5.54
N SER A 83 0.00 -11.29 -5.47
CA SER A 83 0.17 -10.24 -4.46
C SER A 83 -0.08 -10.75 -3.04
N GLN A 84 -1.11 -11.59 -2.85
CA GLN A 84 -1.38 -12.23 -1.55
C GLN A 84 -0.23 -13.15 -1.12
N GLU A 85 0.34 -13.93 -2.04
CA GLU A 85 1.48 -14.79 -1.75
C GLU A 85 2.75 -14.03 -1.39
N LEU A 86 3.08 -12.97 -2.13
CA LEU A 86 4.21 -12.09 -1.79
C LEU A 86 3.98 -11.43 -0.42
N THR A 87 2.73 -11.08 -0.12
CA THR A 87 2.34 -10.56 1.18
C THR A 87 2.55 -11.56 2.30
N ALA A 88 2.10 -12.81 2.13
CA ALA A 88 2.34 -13.88 3.08
C ALA A 88 3.84 -14.16 3.28
N ILE A 89 4.65 -14.11 2.21
CA ILE A 89 6.11 -14.32 2.30
C ILE A 89 6.76 -13.26 3.19
N PHE A 90 6.56 -11.97 2.92
CA PHE A 90 7.20 -10.93 3.74
C PHE A 90 6.67 -10.95 5.18
N LEU A 91 5.37 -11.19 5.38
CA LEU A 91 4.78 -11.27 6.73
C LEU A 91 5.33 -12.44 7.53
N ALA A 92 5.51 -13.61 6.91
CA ALA A 92 6.12 -14.77 7.57
C ALA A 92 7.57 -14.48 7.99
N VAL A 93 8.34 -13.84 7.11
CA VAL A 93 9.72 -13.44 7.42
C VAL A 93 9.75 -12.37 8.51
N ARG A 94 8.86 -11.38 8.46
CA ARG A 94 8.76 -10.31 9.47
C ARG A 94 8.35 -10.87 10.83
N PHE A 95 7.34 -11.73 10.88
CA PHE A 95 6.92 -12.41 12.11
C PHE A 95 8.09 -13.20 12.74
N TYR A 96 8.83 -13.98 11.95
CA TYR A 96 10.03 -14.67 12.42
C TYR A 96 11.06 -13.69 13.02
N CYS A 97 11.33 -12.59 12.33
CA CYS A 97 12.26 -11.58 12.83
C CYS A 97 11.75 -10.92 14.12
N SER A 98 10.47 -10.57 14.17
CA SER A 98 9.83 -9.88 15.30
C SER A 98 9.82 -10.74 16.58
N VAL A 99 9.57 -12.06 16.47
CA VAL A 99 9.66 -13.01 17.60
C VAL A 99 11.07 -13.08 18.19
N ILE A 100 12.09 -12.94 17.34
CA ILE A 100 13.50 -13.02 17.74
C ILE A 100 14.02 -11.68 18.29
N ILE A 101 13.55 -10.57 17.73
CA ILE A 101 14.12 -9.23 17.93
C ILE A 101 13.33 -8.39 18.93
N GLU A 102 12.01 -8.29 18.78
CA GLU A 102 11.21 -7.21 19.38
C GLU A 102 10.18 -7.68 20.42
N LYS A 103 9.60 -8.88 20.28
CA LYS A 103 8.58 -9.46 21.19
C LYS A 103 7.55 -8.44 21.72
N ASP A 104 7.04 -7.60 20.84
CA ASP A 104 6.12 -6.51 21.20
C ASP A 104 4.73 -6.70 20.53
N ILE A 105 3.80 -5.78 20.77
CA ILE A 105 2.47 -5.74 20.16
C ILE A 105 2.51 -5.85 18.62
N HIS A 106 3.59 -5.35 18.00
CA HIS A 106 3.86 -5.48 16.57
C HIS A 106 3.88 -6.94 16.09
N THR A 107 4.45 -7.85 16.90
CA THR A 107 4.49 -9.29 16.58
C THR A 107 3.09 -9.89 16.49
N VAL A 108 2.17 -9.45 17.34
CA VAL A 108 0.77 -9.93 17.36
C VAL A 108 0.03 -9.42 16.12
N LEU A 109 0.22 -8.16 15.74
CA LEU A 109 -0.41 -7.56 14.56
C LEU A 109 0.07 -8.23 13.25
N ASP A 110 1.38 -8.48 13.13
CA ASP A 110 1.95 -9.22 12.01
C ASP A 110 1.36 -10.64 11.91
N LEU A 111 1.21 -11.34 13.03
CA LEU A 111 0.64 -12.68 13.08
C LEU A 111 -0.84 -12.70 12.64
N LEU A 112 -1.65 -11.76 13.13
CA LEU A 112 -3.06 -11.64 12.76
C LEU A 112 -3.23 -11.33 11.25
N THR A 113 -2.38 -10.46 10.73
CA THR A 113 -2.34 -10.10 9.31
C THR A 113 -1.89 -11.30 8.45
N LEU A 114 -0.88 -12.04 8.91
CA LEU A 114 -0.41 -13.26 8.24
C LEU A 114 -1.51 -14.32 8.19
N PHE A 115 -2.18 -14.59 9.32
CA PHE A 115 -3.26 -15.57 9.39
C PHE A 115 -4.40 -15.20 8.45
N SER A 116 -4.81 -13.93 8.44
CA SER A 116 -5.85 -13.42 7.54
C SER A 116 -5.46 -13.54 6.07
N THR A 117 -4.20 -13.25 5.73
CA THR A 117 -3.66 -13.38 4.37
C THR A 117 -3.62 -14.85 3.93
N LEU A 118 -3.19 -15.76 4.80
CA LEU A 118 -3.18 -17.21 4.53
C LEU A 118 -4.61 -17.73 4.31
N TRP A 119 -5.58 -17.25 5.08
CA TRP A 119 -6.99 -17.58 4.88
C TRP A 119 -7.51 -17.09 3.51
N VAL A 120 -7.16 -15.87 3.10
CA VAL A 120 -7.49 -15.34 1.77
C VAL A 120 -6.88 -16.23 0.67
N ILE A 121 -5.60 -16.59 0.80
CA ILE A 121 -4.91 -17.49 -0.15
C ILE A 121 -5.61 -18.84 -0.22
N TYR A 122 -5.98 -19.43 0.93
CA TYR A 122 -6.72 -20.68 0.99
C TYR A 122 -8.07 -20.58 0.24
N MET A 123 -8.83 -19.51 0.49
CA MET A 123 -10.09 -19.26 -0.19
C MET A 123 -9.91 -19.17 -1.70
N MET A 124 -8.90 -18.43 -2.17
CA MET A 124 -8.62 -18.29 -3.60
C MET A 124 -8.16 -19.60 -4.25
N ARG A 125 -7.28 -20.37 -3.60
CA ARG A 125 -6.68 -21.57 -4.19
C ARG A 125 -7.62 -22.77 -4.21
N PHE A 126 -8.44 -22.94 -3.18
CA PHE A 126 -9.21 -24.17 -2.98
C PHE A 126 -10.72 -23.97 -3.06
N LYS A 127 -11.28 -22.86 -2.54
CA LYS A 127 -12.74 -22.69 -2.47
C LYS A 127 -13.31 -21.89 -3.65
N LEU A 128 -12.59 -20.88 -4.12
CA LEU A 128 -13.05 -19.90 -5.11
C LEU A 128 -12.21 -19.89 -6.39
N ASN A 129 -11.43 -20.96 -6.62
CA ASN A 129 -10.47 -21.08 -7.73
C ASN A 129 -11.12 -20.81 -9.10
N SER A 130 -12.37 -21.26 -9.29
CA SER A 130 -13.12 -21.03 -10.53
C SER A 130 -13.34 -19.55 -10.88
N SER A 131 -13.38 -18.67 -9.88
CA SER A 131 -13.54 -17.21 -10.07
C SER A 131 -12.21 -16.46 -10.22
N TYR A 132 -11.08 -17.15 -10.11
CA TYR A 132 -9.75 -16.54 -10.21
C TYR A 132 -9.33 -16.38 -11.67
N THR A 133 -9.19 -15.13 -12.12
CA THR A 133 -8.81 -14.81 -13.50
C THR A 133 -7.29 -14.81 -13.70
N LYS A 134 -6.71 -16.01 -13.83
CA LYS A 134 -5.25 -16.20 -13.99
C LYS A 134 -4.63 -15.42 -15.15
N GLU A 135 -5.38 -15.21 -16.24
CA GLU A 135 -4.92 -14.48 -17.43
C GLU A 135 -4.58 -13.01 -17.14
N LEU A 136 -5.32 -12.39 -16.21
CA LEU A 136 -5.10 -11.00 -15.80
C LEU A 136 -3.97 -10.89 -14.77
N ASP A 137 -3.74 -11.93 -13.95
CA ASP A 137 -2.65 -12.00 -12.96
C ASP A 137 -1.33 -12.47 -13.60
N ASN A 138 -0.86 -11.75 -14.62
CA ASN A 138 0.24 -12.19 -15.48
C ASN A 138 1.64 -11.78 -14.99
N MET A 139 1.77 -10.93 -13.98
CA MET A 139 3.09 -10.46 -13.51
C MET A 139 3.86 -11.56 -12.78
N PRO A 140 5.07 -11.97 -13.20
CA PRO A 140 5.84 -12.99 -12.49
C PRO A 140 6.34 -12.53 -11.11
N ARG A 141 6.29 -13.44 -10.13
CA ARG A 141 6.72 -13.16 -8.73
C ARG A 141 8.21 -12.85 -8.62
N TYR A 142 9.05 -13.47 -9.45
CA TYR A 142 10.49 -13.33 -9.40
C TYR A 142 10.97 -11.91 -9.75
N TYR A 143 10.18 -11.14 -10.53
CA TYR A 143 10.47 -9.73 -10.79
C TYR A 143 10.43 -8.86 -9.54
N LEU A 144 9.77 -9.33 -8.48
CA LEU A 144 9.72 -8.62 -7.20
C LEU A 144 10.65 -9.27 -6.18
N LEU A 145 10.65 -10.60 -6.10
CA LEU A 145 11.49 -11.34 -5.15
C LEU A 145 12.99 -11.10 -5.37
N VAL A 146 13.46 -11.19 -6.62
CA VAL A 146 14.91 -11.09 -6.91
C VAL A 146 15.45 -9.70 -6.57
N PRO A 147 14.85 -8.58 -7.02
CA PRO A 147 15.31 -7.26 -6.61
C PRO A 147 15.26 -7.03 -5.10
N SER A 148 14.22 -7.49 -4.39
CA SER A 148 14.14 -7.37 -2.93
C SER A 148 15.25 -8.15 -2.22
N ILE A 149 15.62 -9.34 -2.71
CA ILE A 149 16.76 -10.12 -2.20
C ILE A 149 18.07 -9.38 -2.45
N VAL A 150 18.30 -8.90 -3.68
CA VAL A 150 19.53 -8.17 -4.03
C VAL A 150 19.68 -6.93 -3.16
N LEU A 151 18.62 -6.12 -3.01
CA LEU A 151 18.64 -4.94 -2.15
C LEU A 151 18.90 -5.30 -0.68
N ALA A 152 18.33 -6.40 -0.18
CA ALA A 152 18.59 -6.88 1.18
C ALA A 152 20.03 -7.34 1.40
N ILE A 153 20.71 -7.87 0.39
CA ILE A 153 22.15 -8.18 0.46
C ILE A 153 22.95 -6.88 0.55
N LEU A 154 22.63 -5.91 -0.31
CA LEU A 154 23.39 -4.65 -0.43
C LEU A 154 23.19 -3.71 0.76
N VAL A 155 21.95 -3.60 1.27
CA VAL A 155 21.57 -2.62 2.30
C VAL A 155 20.67 -3.30 3.33
N HIS A 156 21.24 -3.62 4.50
CA HIS A 156 20.57 -4.25 5.64
C HIS A 156 21.09 -3.66 6.97
N PRO A 157 20.36 -3.77 8.09
CA PRO A 157 20.84 -3.25 9.37
C PRO A 157 22.01 -4.06 9.93
N PHE A 158 22.92 -3.42 10.66
CA PHE A 158 24.05 -4.10 11.31
C PHE A 158 23.80 -4.46 12.79
N LEU A 159 22.65 -4.11 13.36
CA LEU A 159 22.39 -4.22 14.81
C LEU A 159 21.92 -5.61 15.29
N TYR A 160 21.42 -6.50 14.42
CA TYR A 160 20.79 -7.78 14.85
C TYR A 160 21.72 -9.01 14.77
N LYS A 161 21.26 -10.25 14.97
CA LYS A 161 22.07 -11.45 14.66
C LYS A 161 22.21 -11.63 13.14
N HIS A 162 23.34 -12.20 12.66
CA HIS A 162 23.72 -12.22 11.23
C HIS A 162 22.59 -12.62 10.26
N HIS A 163 21.82 -13.68 10.54
CA HIS A 163 20.73 -14.12 9.63
C HIS A 163 19.46 -13.25 9.71
N SER A 164 19.10 -12.74 10.88
CA SER A 164 17.88 -11.95 11.08
C SER A 164 17.97 -10.55 10.45
N ARG A 165 19.18 -10.00 10.28
CA ARG A 165 19.44 -8.70 9.62
C ARG A 165 18.95 -8.68 8.17
N PHE A 166 19.42 -9.65 7.40
CA PHE A 166 19.09 -9.79 5.99
C PHE A 166 17.60 -10.07 5.79
N LEU A 167 17.04 -10.97 6.60
CA LEU A 167 15.63 -11.35 6.53
C LEU A 167 14.69 -10.17 6.80
N TRP A 168 15.02 -9.33 7.77
CA TRP A 168 14.23 -8.13 8.05
C TRP A 168 14.36 -7.09 6.92
N ALA A 169 15.56 -6.89 6.37
CA ALA A 169 15.72 -6.02 5.19
C ALA A 169 14.92 -6.52 3.98
N PHE A 170 14.96 -7.83 3.73
CA PHE A 170 14.18 -8.47 2.68
C PHE A 170 12.68 -8.27 2.85
N SER A 171 12.15 -8.39 4.07
CA SER A 171 10.71 -8.21 4.31
C SER A 171 10.26 -6.76 4.05
N VAL A 172 11.07 -5.77 4.44
CA VAL A 172 10.82 -4.34 4.16
C VAL A 172 10.81 -4.07 2.66
N TYR A 173 11.83 -4.51 1.93
CA TYR A 173 11.87 -4.28 0.47
C TYR A 173 10.76 -5.02 -0.25
N LEU A 174 10.44 -6.26 0.12
CA LEU A 174 9.38 -7.01 -0.53
C LEU A 174 8.00 -6.41 -0.25
N GLU A 175 7.75 -5.92 0.96
CA GLU A 175 6.51 -5.22 1.32
C GLU A 175 6.28 -3.98 0.45
N SER A 176 7.33 -3.21 0.17
CA SER A 176 7.22 -1.98 -0.62
C SER A 176 6.67 -2.20 -2.03
N VAL A 177 6.85 -3.40 -2.59
CA VAL A 177 6.50 -3.74 -3.98
C VAL A 177 5.47 -4.87 -4.12
N SER A 178 5.09 -5.56 -3.03
CA SER A 178 4.22 -6.74 -3.08
C SER A 178 2.82 -6.48 -3.64
N VAL A 179 2.38 -5.23 -3.66
CA VAL A 179 1.06 -4.79 -4.16
C VAL A 179 1.01 -4.64 -5.68
N LEU A 180 2.17 -4.58 -6.36
CA LEU A 180 2.23 -4.40 -7.81
C LEU A 180 1.45 -5.43 -8.64
N PRO A 181 1.45 -6.75 -8.32
CA PRO A 181 0.64 -7.72 -9.06
C PRO A 181 -0.85 -7.43 -8.97
N GLN A 182 -1.32 -6.96 -7.80
CA GLN A 182 -2.72 -6.56 -7.59
C GLN A 182 -3.09 -5.37 -8.47
N LEU A 183 -2.27 -4.31 -8.47
CA LEU A 183 -2.52 -3.13 -9.30
C LEU A 183 -2.48 -3.47 -10.80
N ARG A 184 -1.52 -4.31 -11.22
CA ARG A 184 -1.39 -4.76 -12.61
C ARG A 184 -2.62 -5.55 -13.06
N LEU A 185 -3.12 -6.46 -12.21
CA LEU A 185 -4.34 -7.21 -12.49
C LEU A 185 -5.54 -6.27 -12.68
N MET A 186 -5.69 -5.28 -11.81
CA MET A 186 -6.79 -4.30 -11.89
C MET A 186 -6.70 -3.41 -13.14
N GLN A 187 -5.49 -3.04 -13.56
CA GLN A 187 -5.25 -2.35 -14.83
C GLN A 187 -5.63 -3.22 -16.04
N ASN A 188 -5.29 -4.51 -15.99
CA ASN A 188 -5.63 -5.47 -17.05
C ASN A 188 -7.15 -5.71 -17.12
N ALA A 189 -7.84 -5.75 -15.98
CA ALA A 189 -9.28 -5.98 -15.88
C ALA A 189 -10.13 -4.82 -16.43
N LYS A 190 -9.58 -3.60 -16.51
CA LYS A 190 -10.22 -2.32 -16.92
C LYS A 190 -11.36 -1.84 -16.02
N MET A 191 -12.15 -2.75 -15.45
CA MET A 191 -13.21 -2.50 -14.48
C MET A 191 -12.81 -3.09 -13.14
N VAL A 192 -12.82 -2.27 -12.10
CA VAL A 192 -12.46 -2.70 -10.75
C VAL A 192 -13.71 -3.00 -9.94
N GLU A 193 -13.75 -4.16 -9.31
CA GLU A 193 -14.82 -4.53 -8.39
C GLU A 193 -14.81 -3.67 -7.12
N PRO A 194 -15.96 -3.17 -6.64
CA PRO A 194 -16.02 -2.24 -5.51
C PRO A 194 -15.31 -2.73 -4.24
N PHE A 195 -15.57 -3.97 -3.81
CA PHE A 195 -14.94 -4.53 -2.60
C PHE A 195 -13.42 -4.61 -2.70
N THR A 196 -12.89 -5.01 -3.86
CA THR A 196 -11.44 -4.99 -4.10
C THR A 196 -10.92 -3.55 -4.08
N ALA A 197 -11.67 -2.61 -4.66
CA ALA A 197 -11.27 -1.20 -4.67
C ALA A 197 -11.17 -0.62 -3.26
N HIS A 198 -12.17 -0.91 -2.40
CA HIS A 198 -12.18 -0.51 -0.99
C HIS A 198 -10.99 -1.11 -0.22
N TYR A 199 -10.68 -2.39 -0.42
CA TYR A 199 -9.53 -3.05 0.19
C TYR A 199 -8.20 -2.39 -0.23
N VAL A 200 -7.97 -2.18 -1.53
CA VAL A 200 -6.72 -1.58 -2.02
C VAL A 200 -6.61 -0.10 -1.62
N PHE A 201 -7.74 0.61 -1.54
CA PHE A 201 -7.77 1.99 -1.04
C PHE A 201 -7.41 2.06 0.44
N ALA A 202 -8.00 1.19 1.27
CA ALA A 202 -7.66 1.08 2.69
C ALA A 202 -6.17 0.74 2.87
N LEU A 203 -5.63 -0.18 2.06
CA LEU A 203 -4.21 -0.46 2.02
C LEU A 203 -3.40 0.82 1.71
N GLY A 204 -3.77 1.59 0.69
CA GLY A 204 -3.12 2.86 0.35
C GLY A 204 -3.13 3.89 1.47
N VAL A 205 -4.26 4.05 2.17
CA VAL A 205 -4.37 4.96 3.33
C VAL A 205 -3.48 4.49 4.47
N ALA A 206 -3.47 3.19 4.78
CA ALA A 206 -2.58 2.62 5.80
C ALA A 206 -1.11 2.94 5.50
N ARG A 207 -0.66 2.73 4.24
CA ARG A 207 0.72 3.02 3.84
C ARG A 207 1.10 4.49 3.92
N PHE A 208 0.16 5.39 3.55
CA PHE A 208 0.37 6.82 3.76
C PHE A 208 0.55 7.19 5.24
N LEU A 209 -0.28 6.63 6.13
CA LEU A 209 -0.16 6.88 7.58
C LEU A 209 1.14 6.32 8.17
N ASN A 210 1.58 5.15 7.71
CA ASN A 210 2.86 4.58 8.12
C ASN A 210 4.05 5.44 7.64
N SER A 211 4.03 5.87 6.38
CA SER A 211 5.02 6.80 5.84
C SER A 211 5.03 8.13 6.60
N ALA A 212 3.87 8.67 6.95
CA ALA A 212 3.75 9.87 7.78
C ALA A 212 4.37 9.68 9.16
N HIS A 213 4.13 8.55 9.84
CA HIS A 213 4.75 8.22 11.12
C HIS A 213 6.28 8.31 11.05
N TRP A 214 6.89 7.69 10.02
CA TRP A 214 8.34 7.70 9.84
C TRP A 214 8.90 9.09 9.52
N ILE A 215 8.24 9.87 8.65
CA ILE A 215 8.65 11.24 8.32
C ILE A 215 8.62 12.12 9.57
N ILE A 216 7.53 12.04 10.34
CA ILE A 216 7.39 12.82 11.57
C ILE A 216 8.45 12.43 12.60
N LYS A 217 8.75 11.13 12.74
CA LYS A 217 9.82 10.65 13.63
C LYS A 217 11.18 11.25 13.29
N VAL A 218 11.49 11.42 11.99
CA VAL A 218 12.71 12.09 11.53
C VAL A 218 12.71 13.57 11.91
N ILE A 219 11.58 14.27 11.76
CA ILE A 219 11.42 15.68 12.13
C ILE A 219 11.59 15.87 13.65
N ASP A 220 10.87 15.09 14.45
CA ASP A 220 10.87 15.18 15.91
C ASP A 220 12.23 14.87 16.52
N THR A 221 13.03 14.01 15.88
CA THR A 221 14.41 13.70 16.31
C THR A 221 15.45 14.68 15.79
N GLY A 222 15.03 15.75 15.09
CA GLY A 222 15.93 16.75 14.52
C GLY A 222 16.91 16.18 13.50
N GLY A 223 16.54 15.09 12.82
CA GLY A 223 17.43 14.37 11.90
C GLY A 223 18.47 13.46 12.57
N SER A 224 18.56 13.44 13.91
CA SER A 224 19.47 12.54 14.64
C SER A 224 19.22 11.07 14.31
N PHE A 225 17.97 10.72 13.99
CA PHE A 225 17.59 9.38 13.54
C PHE A 225 18.23 8.97 12.21
N LEU A 226 18.58 9.94 11.34
CA LEU A 226 19.30 9.72 10.09
C LEU A 226 20.83 9.72 10.27
N THR A 227 21.34 10.45 11.26
CA THR A 227 22.78 10.67 11.49
C THR A 227 23.37 9.83 12.62
N GLY A 228 22.59 8.95 13.25
CA GLY A 228 23.08 7.99 14.26
C GLY A 228 24.16 7.06 13.71
N SER A 229 24.85 6.34 14.61
CA SER A 229 26.00 5.42 14.40
C SER A 229 26.23 4.95 12.95
N SER A 230 27.49 4.90 12.49
CA SER A 230 27.97 4.66 11.11
C SER A 230 27.23 3.59 10.28
N SER A 231 26.59 2.62 10.93
CA SER A 231 25.79 1.55 10.32
C SER A 231 24.29 1.87 10.10
N ALA A 232 23.71 2.81 10.86
CA ALA A 232 22.32 3.29 10.70
C ALA A 232 22.18 4.26 9.50
N VAL A 233 23.28 4.86 9.06
CA VAL A 233 23.33 5.90 8.02
C VAL A 233 22.73 5.43 6.70
N PHE A 234 22.93 4.17 6.30
CA PHE A 234 22.37 3.65 5.04
C PHE A 234 21.02 2.95 5.21
N TRP A 235 20.82 2.29 6.35
CA TRP A 235 19.60 1.52 6.59
C TRP A 235 18.38 2.41 6.85
N THR A 236 18.50 3.44 7.70
CA THR A 236 17.37 4.30 8.02
C THR A 236 16.79 5.03 6.79
N PRO A 237 17.62 5.64 5.91
CA PRO A 237 17.11 6.19 4.65
C PRO A 237 16.50 5.13 3.74
N ALA A 238 17.03 3.91 3.71
CA ALA A 238 16.47 2.83 2.88
C ALA A 238 15.05 2.44 3.32
N VAL A 239 14.77 2.41 4.64
CA VAL A 239 13.40 2.21 5.16
C VAL A 239 12.49 3.34 4.70
N LEU A 240 12.91 4.60 4.84
CA LEU A 240 12.11 5.75 4.38
C LEU A 240 11.82 5.70 2.88
N VAL A 241 12.82 5.34 2.07
CA VAL A 241 12.65 5.15 0.63
C VAL A 241 11.67 4.02 0.35
N ALA A 242 11.74 2.90 1.05
CA ALA A 242 10.79 1.79 0.89
C ALA A 242 9.34 2.21 1.20
N GLU A 243 9.12 2.95 2.29
CA GLU A 243 7.81 3.51 2.66
C GLU A 243 7.27 4.50 1.62
N LEU A 244 8.15 5.36 1.09
CA LEU A 244 7.82 6.30 0.02
C LEU A 244 7.47 5.55 -1.28
N VAL A 245 8.26 4.55 -1.67
CA VAL A 245 8.00 3.72 -2.86
C VAL A 245 6.61 3.10 -2.77
N GLN A 246 6.27 2.48 -1.64
CA GLN A 246 4.97 1.85 -1.44
C GLN A 246 3.81 2.88 -1.52
N THR A 247 3.99 4.04 -0.88
CA THR A 247 3.01 5.12 -0.88
C THR A 247 2.79 5.68 -2.29
N LEU A 248 3.86 5.89 -3.06
CA LEU A 248 3.80 6.41 -4.43
C LEU A 248 3.17 5.40 -5.40
N ILE A 249 3.47 4.11 -5.26
CA ILE A 249 2.85 3.04 -6.06
C ILE A 249 1.32 3.05 -5.90
N LEU A 250 0.82 3.30 -4.68
CA LEU A 250 -0.60 3.33 -4.36
C LEU A 250 -1.28 4.69 -4.62
N ALA A 251 -0.51 5.76 -4.75
CA ALA A 251 -1.04 7.12 -4.90
C ALA A 251 -1.95 7.27 -6.14
N ASP A 252 -1.52 6.73 -7.28
CA ASP A 252 -2.32 6.78 -8.53
C ASP A 252 -3.64 6.02 -8.37
N PHE A 253 -3.59 4.84 -7.75
CA PHE A 253 -4.79 4.07 -7.44
C PHE A 253 -5.76 4.86 -6.55
N CYS A 254 -5.26 5.43 -5.45
CA CYS A 254 -6.05 6.23 -4.52
C CYS A 254 -6.71 7.45 -5.20
N TYR A 255 -5.99 8.10 -6.12
CA TYR A 255 -6.54 9.19 -6.91
C TYR A 255 -7.74 8.75 -7.76
N TYR A 256 -7.61 7.65 -8.52
CA TYR A 256 -8.70 7.12 -9.34
C TYR A 256 -9.86 6.58 -8.50
N TYR A 257 -9.58 6.04 -7.32
CA TYR A 257 -10.61 5.61 -6.38
C TYR A 257 -11.45 6.79 -5.88
N ILE A 258 -10.82 7.84 -5.34
CA ILE A 258 -11.51 9.06 -4.87
C ILE A 258 -12.33 9.66 -6.01
N LYS A 259 -11.75 9.72 -7.21
CA LYS A 259 -12.43 10.17 -8.43
C LYS A 259 -13.71 9.39 -8.71
N SER A 260 -13.66 8.05 -8.64
CA SER A 260 -14.82 7.20 -8.91
C SER A 260 -15.94 7.40 -7.87
N VAL A 261 -15.58 7.55 -6.60
CA VAL A 261 -16.52 7.80 -5.49
C VAL A 261 -17.19 9.16 -5.65
N MET A 262 -16.42 10.22 -5.91
CA MET A 262 -16.96 11.58 -6.10
C MET A 262 -17.92 11.67 -7.31
N LEU A 263 -17.69 10.87 -8.34
CA LEU A 263 -18.53 10.84 -9.54
C LEU A 263 -19.69 9.85 -9.45
N GLY A 264 -19.74 9.00 -8.41
CA GLY A 264 -20.71 7.91 -8.30
C GLY A 264 -20.62 6.90 -9.45
N GLN A 265 -19.41 6.70 -9.99
CA GLN A 265 -19.16 5.81 -11.13
C GLN A 265 -18.31 4.61 -10.70
N LEU A 266 -18.45 3.49 -11.39
CA LEU A 266 -17.55 2.35 -11.21
C LEU A 266 -16.11 2.73 -11.55
N MET A 267 -15.17 2.28 -10.71
CA MET A 267 -13.75 2.60 -10.85
C MET A 267 -13.17 1.96 -12.12
N ARG A 268 -12.51 2.79 -12.92
CA ARG A 268 -11.77 2.39 -14.14
C ARG A 268 -10.35 2.89 -14.03
N LEU A 269 -9.40 1.98 -14.18
CA LEU A 269 -7.98 2.31 -14.25
C LEU A 269 -7.57 2.53 -15.72
N PRO A 270 -6.68 3.49 -16.00
CA PRO A 270 -6.11 3.64 -17.33
C PRO A 270 -5.31 2.37 -17.70
N SER A 271 -5.39 1.95 -18.96
CA SER A 271 -4.57 0.84 -19.43
C SER A 271 -3.12 1.28 -19.53
N ALA A 272 -2.18 0.38 -19.22
CA ALA A 272 -0.73 0.66 -19.35
C ALA A 272 -0.28 1.04 -20.76
N HIS A 273 -1.10 0.78 -21.79
CA HIS A 273 -0.86 1.27 -23.16
C HIS A 273 -1.28 2.73 -23.38
N GLY A 274 -2.28 3.25 -22.64
CA GLY A 274 -2.80 4.60 -22.82
C GLY A 274 -2.00 5.72 -22.13
N MET A 275 -0.94 5.38 -21.39
CA MET A 275 0.00 6.36 -20.81
C MET A 275 1.08 6.83 -21.79
N ARG A 276 1.18 6.24 -22.98
CA ARG A 276 2.11 6.69 -24.02
C ARG A 276 1.54 7.77 -24.93
N ASP A 277 0.24 8.04 -24.84
CA ASP A 277 -0.49 8.92 -25.76
C ASP A 277 -1.09 10.17 -25.08
N VAL A 278 -0.56 10.59 -23.93
CA VAL A 278 -0.95 11.84 -23.24
C VAL A 278 0.26 12.66 -22.84
#